data_AF-S9UBF4-F1
#
_entry.id   AF-S9UBF4-F1
#
_cell.length_a   1.000
_cell.length_b   1.000
_cell.length_c   1.000
_cell.angle_alpha   90.00
_cell.angle_beta   90.00
_cell.angle_gamma   90.00
#
_symmetry.space_group_name_H-M   'P 1'
#
loop_
_entity.id
_entity.type
_entity.pdbx_description
1 polymer ?
#
loop_
_entity_poly.entity_id
_entity_poly.type
_entity_poly.pdbx_seq_one_letter_code
_entity_poly.pdbx_strand_id
1 'polypeptide(L)'
;MNPPKVNLSRKHGFKETREEREEREKSEKAIKWNAKLDKEDVVKLEKELESLRRATFLTPQQKKRQRLVERLVTDLNRREGINKKNSTINDHDDVPDNSVSVSDYSDDETDTIPLEVFTAGQRSADVFVPRSVRIRKEIHLRKPVSVSTAELEEQKILQATRETSDMEDFLDSLM
;
A
#
# COMPACT_ATOMS: atom_id res chain seq x y z
N MET A 1 -27.55 26.60 5.13
CA MET A 1 -26.42 26.34 4.21
C MET A 1 -26.62 24.96 3.61
N ASN A 2 -26.80 24.86 2.29
CA ASN A 2 -26.93 23.57 1.61
C ASN A 2 -25.53 23.04 1.28
N PRO A 3 -25.24 21.74 1.48
CA PRO A 3 -23.97 21.17 1.04
C PRO A 3 -23.86 21.24 -0.49
N PRO A 4 -22.64 21.39 -1.05
CA PRO A 4 -22.44 21.38 -2.49
C PRO A 4 -22.89 20.04 -3.06
N LYS A 5 -23.92 20.08 -3.93
CA LYS A 5 -24.32 18.92 -4.73
C LYS A 5 -23.26 18.73 -5.80
N VAL A 6 -22.39 17.75 -5.61
CA VAL A 6 -21.45 17.30 -6.64
C VAL A 6 -22.27 16.66 -7.75
N ASN A 7 -22.67 17.46 -8.74
CA ASN A 7 -23.40 16.99 -9.91
C ASN A 7 -22.42 16.23 -10.84
N LEU A 8 -22.05 15.01 -10.45
CA LEU A 8 -21.42 14.05 -11.36
C LEU A 8 -22.50 13.57 -12.33
N SER A 9 -22.71 14.35 -13.39
CA SER A 9 -23.60 13.99 -14.51
C SER A 9 -23.03 12.76 -15.22
N ARG A 10 -23.45 11.56 -14.77
CA ARG A 10 -23.10 10.28 -15.39
C ARG A 10 -23.58 10.25 -16.84
N LYS A 11 -22.66 10.34 -17.79
CA LYS A 11 -22.97 10.09 -19.22
C LYS A 11 -23.49 8.66 -19.33
N HIS A 12 -24.76 8.51 -19.70
CA HIS A 12 -25.44 7.22 -19.73
C HIS A 12 -24.70 6.23 -20.64
N GLY A 13 -24.55 4.98 -20.19
CA GLY A 13 -23.93 3.88 -20.95
C GLY A 13 -22.47 3.57 -20.62
N PHE A 14 -21.75 4.46 -19.92
CA PHE A 14 -20.38 4.18 -19.48
C PHE A 14 -20.35 3.60 -18.06
N LYS A 15 -19.57 2.53 -17.86
CA LYS A 15 -19.25 2.03 -16.51
C LYS A 15 -18.33 3.05 -15.84
N GLU A 16 -18.53 3.24 -14.54
CA GLU A 16 -17.68 4.06 -13.69
C GLU A 16 -16.21 3.64 -13.86
N THR A 17 -15.33 4.62 -14.07
CA THR A 17 -13.90 4.35 -14.17
C THR A 17 -13.36 3.91 -12.81
N ARG A 18 -12.20 3.23 -12.80
CA ARG A 18 -11.57 2.82 -11.54
C ARG A 18 -11.27 4.03 -10.64
N GLU A 19 -10.83 5.13 -11.24
CA GLU A 19 -10.52 6.37 -10.54
C GLU A 19 -11.78 7.01 -9.94
N GLU A 20 -12.87 7.11 -10.71
CA GLU A 20 -14.15 7.66 -10.23
C GLU A 20 -14.69 6.84 -9.05
N ARG A 21 -14.53 5.51 -9.08
CA ARG A 21 -14.87 4.63 -7.96
C ARG A 21 -14.03 4.93 -6.71
N GLU A 22 -12.71 4.99 -6.88
CA GLU A 22 -11.79 5.23 -5.76
C GLU A 22 -12.02 6.62 -5.14
N GLU A 23 -12.26 7.64 -5.95
CA GLU A 23 -12.58 8.99 -5.48
C GLU A 23 -13.91 9.02 -4.72
N ARG A 24 -14.95 8.40 -5.27
CA ARG A 24 -16.24 8.29 -4.58
C ARG A 24 -16.10 7.56 -3.25
N GLU A 25 -15.43 6.43 -3.20
CA GLU A 25 -15.19 5.69 -1.94
C GLU A 25 -14.40 6.53 -0.91
N LYS A 26 -13.39 7.28 -1.36
CA LYS A 26 -12.64 8.21 -0.49
C LYS A 26 -13.56 9.29 0.08
N SER A 27 -14.39 9.90 -0.77
CA SER A 27 -15.34 10.95 -0.36
C SER A 27 -16.38 10.41 0.61
N GLU A 28 -16.93 9.23 0.38
CA GLU A 28 -17.89 8.57 1.27
C GLU A 28 -17.27 8.25 2.63
N LYS A 29 -16.04 7.74 2.66
CA LYS A 29 -15.29 7.48 3.90
C LYS A 29 -15.04 8.78 4.66
N ALA A 30 -14.65 9.85 3.96
CA ALA A 30 -14.43 11.17 4.56
C ALA A 30 -15.73 11.73 5.14
N ILE A 31 -16.86 11.64 4.44
CA ILE A 31 -18.17 12.09 4.93
C ILE A 31 -18.57 11.31 6.19
N LYS A 32 -18.43 9.98 6.18
CA LYS A 32 -18.73 9.14 7.35
C LYS A 32 -17.85 9.48 8.55
N TRP A 33 -16.55 9.71 8.31
CA TRP A 33 -15.62 10.13 9.36
C TRP A 33 -15.99 11.50 9.91
N ASN A 34 -16.29 12.46 9.04
CA ASN A 34 -16.69 13.81 9.44
C ASN A 34 -17.97 13.80 10.26
N ALA A 35 -18.99 13.04 9.84
CA ALA A 35 -20.24 12.88 10.57
C ALA A 35 -20.06 12.20 11.94
N LYS A 36 -18.99 11.41 12.10
CA LYS A 36 -18.59 10.86 13.39
C LYS A 36 -17.93 11.93 14.25
N LEU A 37 -16.96 12.69 13.70
CA LEU A 37 -16.34 13.80 14.43
C LEU A 37 -17.38 14.81 14.95
N ASP A 38 -18.43 15.09 14.20
CA ASP A 38 -19.45 16.08 14.58
C ASP A 38 -20.33 15.67 15.78
N LYS A 39 -20.40 14.37 16.10
CA LYS A 39 -21.22 13.85 17.21
C LYS A 39 -20.43 13.69 18.51
N GLU A 40 -19.12 13.67 18.41
CA GLU A 40 -18.23 13.31 19.49
C GLU A 40 -17.78 14.56 20.27
N ASP A 41 -17.71 14.43 21.60
CA ASP A 41 -17.27 15.49 22.51
C ASP A 41 -15.77 15.30 22.83
N VAL A 42 -14.97 16.32 22.53
CA VAL A 42 -13.51 16.32 22.74
C VAL A 42 -13.16 16.01 24.19
N VAL A 43 -13.86 16.62 25.16
CA VAL A 43 -13.55 16.48 26.58
C VAL A 43 -13.77 15.04 27.06
N LYS A 44 -14.78 14.36 26.52
CA LYS A 44 -15.04 12.94 26.84
C LYS A 44 -13.98 12.03 26.23
N LEU A 45 -13.58 12.30 25.00
CA LEU A 45 -12.55 11.53 24.30
C LEU A 45 -11.18 11.69 24.98
N GLU A 46 -10.82 12.88 25.43
CA GLU A 46 -9.59 13.13 26.18
C GLU A 46 -9.57 12.36 27.51
N LYS A 47 -10.67 12.37 28.26
CA LYS A 47 -10.80 11.58 29.50
C LYS A 47 -10.69 10.07 29.25
N GLU A 48 -11.32 9.57 28.19
CA GLU A 48 -11.22 8.15 27.83
C GLU A 48 -9.78 7.78 27.44
N LEU A 49 -9.11 8.63 26.66
CA LEU A 49 -7.74 8.45 26.22
C LEU A 49 -6.77 8.46 27.40
N GLU A 50 -6.96 9.36 28.36
CA GLU A 50 -6.18 9.38 29.60
C GLU A 50 -6.41 8.10 30.42
N SER A 51 -7.66 7.66 30.55
CA SER A 51 -8.00 6.40 31.21
C SER A 51 -7.35 5.19 30.54
N LEU A 52 -7.33 5.13 29.20
CA LEU A 52 -6.70 4.06 28.43
C LEU A 52 -5.17 4.10 28.55
N ARG A 53 -4.57 5.29 28.59
CA ARG A 53 -3.11 5.46 28.80
C ARG A 53 -2.66 5.08 30.20
N ARG A 54 -3.50 5.30 31.21
CA ARG A 54 -3.20 4.96 32.60
C ARG A 54 -3.27 3.45 32.87
N ALA A 55 -4.00 2.70 32.05
CA ALA A 55 -4.09 1.25 32.19
C ALA A 55 -2.73 0.59 31.89
N THR A 56 -2.26 -0.27 32.79
CA THR A 56 -0.99 -1.01 32.63
C THR A 56 -1.08 -2.11 31.58
N PHE A 57 -2.28 -2.68 31.38
CA PHE A 57 -2.55 -3.70 30.39
C PHE A 57 -3.80 -3.37 29.60
N LEU A 58 -3.68 -3.46 28.27
CA LEU A 58 -4.77 -3.21 27.32
C LEU A 58 -4.99 -4.44 26.47
N THR A 59 -6.24 -4.88 26.37
CA THR A 59 -6.62 -5.92 25.42
C THR A 59 -6.41 -5.44 23.98
N PRO A 60 -6.25 -6.34 22.98
CA PRO A 60 -6.12 -5.93 21.59
C PRO A 60 -7.26 -5.01 21.10
N GLN A 61 -8.49 -5.23 21.59
CA GLN A 61 -9.63 -4.38 21.30
C GLN A 61 -9.48 -2.98 21.93
N GLN A 62 -8.99 -2.89 23.17
CA GLN A 62 -8.74 -1.61 23.82
C GLN A 62 -7.59 -0.84 23.16
N LYS A 63 -6.55 -1.52 22.66
CA LYS A 63 -5.49 -0.88 21.85
C LYS A 63 -6.04 -0.30 20.55
N LYS A 64 -6.92 -1.04 19.86
CA LYS A 64 -7.62 -0.52 18.67
C LYS A 64 -8.49 0.69 19.03
N ARG A 65 -9.19 0.63 20.16
CA ARG A 65 -9.98 1.76 20.67
C ARG A 65 -9.11 2.97 20.98
N GLN A 66 -7.99 2.79 21.68
CA GLN A 66 -7.04 3.86 22.02
C GLN A 66 -6.55 4.58 20.75
N ARG A 67 -6.08 3.85 19.74
CA ARG A 67 -5.65 4.42 18.45
C ARG A 67 -6.77 5.22 17.77
N LEU A 68 -8.00 4.71 17.83
CA LEU A 68 -9.16 5.40 17.27
C LEU A 68 -9.48 6.69 18.03
N VAL A 69 -9.45 6.67 19.37
CA VAL A 69 -9.68 7.86 20.21
C VAL A 69 -8.58 8.89 19.96
N GLU A 70 -7.32 8.47 19.91
CA GLU A 70 -6.18 9.35 19.61
C GLU A 70 -6.35 10.06 18.28
N ARG A 71 -6.77 9.33 17.24
CA ARG A 71 -7.07 9.92 15.93
C ARG A 71 -8.24 10.90 16.01
N LEU A 72 -9.33 10.56 16.69
CA LEU A 72 -10.49 11.44 16.86
C LEU A 72 -10.10 12.75 17.55
N VAL A 73 -9.37 12.69 18.67
CA VAL A 73 -8.90 13.88 19.38
C VAL A 73 -7.99 14.73 18.50
N THR A 74 -7.05 14.11 17.79
CA THR A 74 -6.14 14.82 16.88
C THR A 74 -6.90 15.52 15.75
N ASP A 75 -7.86 14.83 15.12
CA ASP A 75 -8.65 15.39 14.02
C ASP A 75 -9.61 16.50 14.51
N LEU A 76 -10.20 16.36 15.71
CA LEU A 76 -11.03 17.40 16.33
C LEU A 76 -10.20 18.64 16.70
N ASN A 77 -9.03 18.45 17.32
CA ASN A 77 -8.12 19.54 17.66
C ASN A 77 -7.61 20.27 16.40
N ARG A 78 -7.35 19.53 15.31
CA ARG A 78 -7.00 20.14 14.02
C ARG A 78 -8.15 21.01 13.49
N ARG A 79 -9.41 20.54 13.57
CA ARG A 79 -10.58 21.32 13.16
C ARG A 79 -10.77 22.57 14.01
N GLU A 80 -10.60 22.47 15.33
CA GLU A 80 -10.70 23.62 16.23
C GLU A 80 -9.58 24.63 15.96
N GLY A 81 -8.35 24.17 15.71
CA GLY A 81 -7.23 25.02 15.31
C GLY A 81 -7.45 25.73 13.96
N ILE A 82 -8.06 25.06 12.98
CA ILE A 82 -8.46 25.67 11.71
C ILE A 82 -9.58 26.69 11.92
N ASN A 83 -10.58 26.37 12.75
CA ASN A 83 -11.68 27.30 13.05
C ASN A 83 -11.19 28.55 13.78
N LYS A 84 -10.21 28.43 14.68
CA LYS A 84 -9.57 29.56 15.36
C LYS A 84 -8.75 30.42 14.39
N LYS A 85 -8.05 29.83 13.42
CA LYS A 85 -7.36 30.59 12.36
C LYS A 85 -8.36 31.33 11.45
N ASN A 86 -9.47 30.69 11.11
CA ASN A 86 -10.52 31.29 10.26
C ASN A 86 -11.37 32.35 10.97
N SER A 87 -11.31 32.44 12.32
CA SER A 87 -12.01 33.49 13.09
C SER A 87 -11.14 34.71 13.39
N THR A 88 -9.84 34.68 13.05
CA THR A 88 -8.87 35.68 13.56
C THR A 88 -7.96 36.27 12.49
N ILE A 89 -8.39 36.30 11.22
CA ILE A 89 -7.65 36.92 10.11
C ILE A 89 -8.68 37.53 9.13
N ASN A 90 -9.17 38.75 9.33
CA ASN A 90 -8.61 39.93 8.66
C ASN A 90 -7.09 40.09 8.82
N ASP A 91 -6.44 40.27 7.67
CA ASP A 91 -5.07 40.73 7.48
C ASP A 91 -3.94 39.78 7.93
N HIS A 92 -3.57 38.83 7.09
CA HIS A 92 -2.24 38.78 6.45
C HIS A 92 -2.12 37.55 5.54
N ASP A 93 -1.67 37.76 4.32
CA ASP A 93 -1.20 36.72 3.41
C ASP A 93 -0.11 35.87 4.08
N ASP A 94 -0.33 34.56 4.16
CA ASP A 94 0.75 33.57 4.21
C ASP A 94 0.26 32.21 3.69
N VAL A 95 0.87 31.81 2.57
CA VAL A 95 0.67 30.54 1.88
C VAL A 95 1.21 29.39 2.75
N PRO A 96 0.44 28.34 3.08
CA PRO A 96 1.03 27.13 3.64
C PRO A 96 1.43 26.19 2.51
N ASP A 97 2.74 25.99 2.38
CA ASP A 97 3.40 24.97 1.58
C ASP A 97 2.83 23.58 1.94
N ASN A 98 2.16 22.95 0.98
CA ASN A 98 1.47 21.68 1.16
C ASN A 98 2.42 20.53 0.81
N SER A 99 3.29 20.13 1.74
CA SER A 99 4.04 18.87 1.63
C SER A 99 3.66 17.93 2.79
N VAL A 100 2.47 17.33 2.70
CA VAL A 100 2.11 16.22 3.58
C VAL A 100 2.61 14.92 2.94
N SER A 101 3.69 14.39 3.51
CA SER A 101 4.16 13.04 3.24
C SER A 101 3.03 12.05 3.54
N VAL A 102 2.54 11.39 2.50
CA VAL A 102 1.53 10.33 2.60
C VAL A 102 2.24 9.10 3.13
N SER A 103 2.16 8.87 4.44
CA SER A 103 2.50 7.56 5.01
C SER A 103 1.46 6.56 4.51
N ASP A 104 1.88 5.77 3.54
CA ASP A 104 1.16 4.60 3.04
C ASP A 104 1.13 3.56 4.16
N TYR A 105 0.08 3.59 4.97
CA TYR A 105 -0.15 2.59 6.01
C TYR A 105 -0.64 1.30 5.35
N SER A 106 0.32 0.54 4.85
CA SER A 106 0.14 -0.88 4.52
C SER A 106 -0.05 -1.65 5.82
N ASP A 107 -1.28 -2.12 6.04
CA ASP A 107 -1.68 -3.08 7.07
C ASP A 107 -1.22 -4.47 6.63
N ASP A 108 0.10 -4.72 6.69
CA ASP A 108 0.70 -6.04 6.41
C ASP A 108 1.02 -6.72 7.74
N GLU A 109 0.02 -7.41 8.29
CA GLU A 109 0.20 -8.37 9.36
C GLU A 109 0.81 -9.64 8.76
N THR A 110 2.13 -9.81 8.88
CA THR A 110 2.77 -11.11 8.67
C THR A 110 3.60 -11.52 9.87
N ASP A 111 3.05 -12.41 10.69
CA ASP A 111 3.80 -13.29 11.57
C ASP A 111 4.74 -14.15 10.70
N THR A 112 6.03 -13.93 10.84
CA THR A 112 7.09 -14.64 10.11
C THR A 112 7.22 -16.06 10.68
N ILE A 113 6.62 -17.05 10.00
CA ILE A 113 6.88 -18.47 10.25
C ILE A 113 8.13 -18.87 9.45
N PRO A 114 9.09 -19.63 10.00
CA PRO A 114 10.31 -20.02 9.28
C PRO A 114 9.96 -20.88 8.06
N LEU A 115 10.39 -20.41 6.90
CA LEU A 115 10.15 -21.01 5.60
C LEU A 115 11.10 -22.21 5.39
N GLU A 116 10.61 -23.43 5.60
CA GLU A 116 11.25 -24.61 5.01
C GLU A 116 11.01 -24.61 3.50
N VAL A 117 12.11 -24.76 2.75
CA VAL A 117 12.20 -24.66 1.30
C VAL A 117 11.46 -25.85 0.66
N PHE A 118 10.21 -25.64 0.24
CA PHE A 118 9.55 -26.56 -0.69
C PHE A 118 9.96 -26.22 -2.12
N THR A 119 10.80 -27.08 -2.67
CA THR A 119 11.24 -27.08 -4.06
C THR A 119 10.04 -27.22 -5.01
N ALA A 120 10.07 -26.43 -6.09
CA ALA A 120 9.00 -26.34 -7.07
C ALA A 120 8.91 -27.63 -7.91
N GLY A 121 8.01 -28.53 -7.52
CA GLY A 121 7.56 -29.67 -8.32
C GLY A 121 6.12 -29.46 -8.80
N GLN A 122 5.94 -29.50 -10.13
CA GLN A 122 4.70 -29.68 -10.90
C GLN A 122 3.36 -29.52 -10.14
N ARG A 123 2.70 -28.37 -10.29
CA ARG A 123 1.36 -28.14 -9.75
C ARG A 123 0.30 -28.59 -10.76
N SER A 124 -0.37 -29.71 -10.48
CA SER A 124 -1.64 -30.07 -11.12
C SER A 124 -2.75 -29.10 -10.69
N ALA A 125 -3.74 -28.88 -11.58
CA ALA A 125 -4.76 -27.84 -11.45
C ALA A 125 -5.74 -27.98 -10.26
N ASP A 126 -5.68 -29.09 -9.52
CA ASP A 126 -6.61 -29.41 -8.43
C ASP A 126 -6.13 -29.04 -7.02
N VAL A 127 -4.94 -28.46 -6.88
CA VAL A 127 -4.44 -28.06 -5.55
C VAL A 127 -4.88 -26.63 -5.21
N PHE A 128 -5.84 -26.50 -4.31
CA PHE A 128 -6.25 -25.20 -3.75
C PHE A 128 -5.15 -24.63 -2.86
N VAL A 129 -4.38 -23.67 -3.38
CA VAL A 129 -3.37 -22.93 -2.63
C VAL A 129 -3.99 -21.63 -2.07
N PRO A 130 -4.04 -21.46 -0.73
CA PRO A 130 -4.52 -20.24 -0.10
C PRO A 130 -3.78 -18.99 -0.62
N ARG A 131 -4.49 -17.87 -0.70
CA ARG A 131 -3.95 -16.63 -1.30
C ARG A 131 -2.70 -16.11 -0.60
N SER A 132 -2.56 -16.36 0.71
CA SER A 132 -1.41 -15.96 1.52
C SER A 132 -0.10 -16.66 1.12
N VAL A 133 -0.18 -17.88 0.59
CA VAL A 133 1.00 -18.68 0.20
C VAL A 133 1.31 -18.54 -1.30
N ARG A 134 0.47 -17.78 -2.03
CA ARG A 134 0.65 -17.55 -3.46
C ARG A 134 1.64 -16.42 -3.67
N ILE A 135 2.92 -16.79 -3.76
CA ILE A 135 3.99 -15.85 -4.15
C ILE A 135 3.65 -15.28 -5.52
N ARG A 136 3.33 -13.99 -5.58
CA ARG A 136 3.15 -13.26 -6.85
C ARG A 136 4.54 -12.88 -7.33
N LYS A 137 4.95 -13.36 -8.50
CA LYS A 137 6.09 -12.76 -9.19
C LYS A 137 5.68 -11.35 -9.59
N GLU A 138 6.21 -10.34 -8.91
CA GLU A 138 6.07 -8.95 -9.35
C GLU A 138 6.65 -8.84 -10.76
N ILE A 139 5.78 -8.49 -11.71
CA ILE A 139 6.19 -8.08 -13.05
C ILE A 139 6.83 -6.70 -12.89
N HIS A 140 8.10 -6.69 -12.51
CA HIS A 140 8.93 -5.51 -12.70
C HIS A 140 8.99 -5.27 -14.22
N LEU A 141 8.43 -4.15 -14.67
CA LEU A 141 8.68 -3.57 -15.98
C LEU A 141 10.17 -3.23 -16.06
N ARG A 142 11.00 -4.24 -16.33
CA ARG A 142 12.43 -4.06 -16.60
C ARG A 142 12.60 -3.58 -18.04
N LYS A 143 13.29 -2.46 -18.19
CA LYS A 143 14.27 -2.27 -19.27
C LYS A 143 15.66 -2.25 -18.62
N PRO A 144 16.73 -2.64 -19.33
CA PRO A 144 17.10 -4.02 -19.61
C PRO A 144 18.40 -4.40 -18.90
N VAL A 145 18.83 -5.65 -19.11
CA VAL A 145 20.13 -6.23 -18.78
C VAL A 145 20.35 -6.58 -17.30
N SER A 146 19.70 -7.65 -16.86
CA SER A 146 20.48 -8.63 -16.08
C SER A 146 20.48 -9.89 -16.92
N VAL A 147 21.65 -10.26 -17.44
CA VAL A 147 21.85 -11.51 -18.16
C VAL A 147 21.22 -12.62 -17.31
N SER A 148 20.21 -13.28 -17.87
CA SER A 148 19.56 -14.40 -17.19
C SER A 148 20.64 -15.44 -16.86
N THR A 149 20.55 -16.14 -15.74
CA THR A 149 21.49 -17.25 -15.47
C THR A 149 21.47 -18.29 -16.59
N ALA A 150 20.31 -18.45 -17.25
CA ALA A 150 20.17 -19.27 -18.45
C ALA A 150 20.98 -18.73 -19.65
N GLU A 151 21.08 -17.40 -19.79
CA GLU A 151 21.79 -16.74 -20.88
C GLU A 151 23.32 -16.73 -20.62
N LEU A 152 23.74 -16.68 -19.35
CA LEU A 152 25.13 -16.96 -18.94
C LEU A 152 25.52 -18.43 -19.17
N GLU A 153 24.61 -19.37 -18.89
CA GLU A 153 24.84 -20.79 -19.12
C GLU A 153 24.86 -21.13 -20.62
N GLU A 154 23.99 -20.50 -21.41
CA GLU A 154 24.00 -20.60 -22.87
C GLU A 154 25.30 -20.04 -23.47
N GLN A 155 25.76 -18.87 -23.01
CA GLN A 155 27.07 -18.34 -23.42
C GLN A 155 28.23 -19.26 -23.01
N LYS A 156 28.16 -19.90 -21.85
CA LYS A 156 29.18 -20.87 -21.42
C LYS A 156 29.21 -22.11 -22.32
N ILE A 157 28.05 -22.60 -22.77
CA ILE A 157 27.96 -23.71 -23.73
C ILE A 157 28.51 -23.28 -25.10
N LEU A 158 28.17 -22.08 -25.56
CA LEU A 158 28.66 -21.53 -26.84
C LEU A 158 30.15 -21.17 -26.82
N GLN A 159 30.73 -20.87 -25.66
CA GLN A 159 32.19 -20.70 -25.52
C GLN A 159 32.91 -22.04 -25.46
N ALA A 160 32.33 -23.05 -24.79
CA ALA A 160 32.90 -24.39 -24.76
C ALA A 160 33.01 -25.02 -26.17
N THR A 161 32.06 -24.75 -27.07
CA THR A 161 32.16 -25.18 -28.48
C THR A 161 33.18 -24.39 -29.30
N ARG A 162 33.63 -23.22 -28.83
CA ARG A 162 34.66 -22.40 -29.49
C ARG A 162 36.08 -22.76 -29.06
N GLU A 163 36.25 -23.28 -27.84
CA GLU A 163 37.54 -23.75 -27.31
C GLU A 163 37.87 -25.18 -27.76
N THR A 164 36.89 -25.98 -28.18
CA THR A 164 37.11 -27.28 -28.83
C THR A 164 37.02 -27.17 -30.35
N SER A 165 37.84 -26.30 -30.94
CA SER A 165 38.17 -26.38 -32.37
C SER A 165 39.05 -27.61 -32.64
N ASP A 166 38.61 -28.79 -32.20
CA ASP A 166 39.11 -30.11 -32.60
C ASP A 166 38.74 -30.42 -34.07
N MET A 167 38.10 -29.48 -34.77
CA MET A 167 37.81 -29.63 -36.19
C MET A 167 39.09 -29.53 -37.04
N GLU A 168 40.10 -28.77 -36.58
CA GLU A 168 41.42 -28.71 -37.23
C GLU A 168 42.24 -29.98 -36.92
N ASP A 169 42.23 -30.47 -35.67
CA ASP A 169 42.90 -31.73 -35.28
C ASP A 169 42.23 -32.98 -35.92
N PHE A 170 40.92 -32.96 -36.15
CA PHE A 170 40.21 -34.02 -36.89
C PHE A 170 40.58 -34.04 -38.38
N LEU A 171 40.78 -32.88 -38.99
CA LEU A 171 41.20 -32.79 -40.40
C LEU A 171 42.67 -33.20 -40.57
N ASP A 172 43.54 -32.86 -39.61
CA ASP A 172 44.93 -33.32 -39.59
C ASP A 172 45.05 -34.83 -39.37
N SER A 173 44.10 -35.47 -38.67
CA SER A 173 44.05 -36.93 -38.53
C SER A 173 43.55 -37.68 -39.78
N LEU A 174 42.99 -36.99 -40.78
CA LEU A 174 42.44 -37.59 -42.00
C LEU A 174 43.45 -37.58 -43.17
N MET A 175 44.55 -36.83 -43.06
CA MET A 175 45.70 -36.83 -43.99
C MET A 175 46.76 -37.84 -43.57
#